data_AF-A0A934F6G0-F1
#
_entry.id   AF-A0A934F6G0-F1
#
_cell.length_a   1.000
_cell.length_b   1.000
_cell.length_c   1.000
_cell.angle_alpha   90.00
_cell.angle_beta   90.00
_cell.angle_gamma   90.00
#
_symmetry.space_group_name_H-M   'P 1'
#
loop_
_entity.id
_entity.type
_entity.pdbx_description
1 polymer ?
#
loop_
_entity_poly.entity_id
_entity_poly.type
_entity_poly.pdbx_seq_one_letter_code
_entity_poly.pdbx_strand_id
1 'polypeptide(L)' 'MPIEIKIRKNEPIDRALRRMKKKLERENIIKGARAKRYYEKPCEKRRRKEKVQAFTQMLRRRYAE' A
#
# COMPACT_ATOMS: atom_id res chain seq x y z
N MET A 1 5.02 -12.08 -9.92
CA MET A 1 4.11 -13.21 -9.66
C MET A 1 2.68 -12.73 -9.89
N PRO A 2 1.85 -13.45 -10.65
CA PRO A 2 0.45 -13.08 -10.84
C PRO A 2 -0.32 -13.23 -9.52
N ILE A 3 -1.20 -12.26 -9.22
CA ILE A 3 -2.14 -12.39 -8.10
C ILE A 3 -3.24 -13.36 -8.51
N GLU A 4 -3.10 -14.61 -8.09
CA GLU A 4 -4.17 -15.60 -8.17
C GLU A 4 -4.78 -15.86 -6.80
N ILE A 5 -6.08 -16.17 -6.78
CA ILE A 5 -6.80 -16.70 -5.62
C ILE A 5 -7.52 -17.96 -6.06
N LYS A 6 -7.17 -19.07 -5.41
CA LYS A 6 -7.85 -20.36 -5.59
C LYS A 6 -9.12 -20.35 -4.74
N ILE A 7 -10.27 -20.43 -5.40
CA ILE A 7 -11.59 -20.50 -4.77
C ILE A 7 -11.90 -21.96 -4.48
N ARG A 8 -12.43 -22.27 -3.29
CA ARG A 8 -12.87 -23.64 -2.95
C ARG A 8 -14.32 -23.86 -3.38
N LYS A 9 -14.69 -25.11 -3.72
CA LYS A 9 -16.10 -25.49 -3.96
C LYS A 9 -16.88 -25.23 -2.65
N ASN A 10 -17.96 -24.44 -2.73
CA ASN A 10 -18.78 -23.90 -1.61
C ASN A 10 -18.29 -22.61 -0.92
N GLU A 11 -17.36 -21.85 -1.51
CA GLU A 11 -17.04 -20.52 -0.98
C GLU A 11 -17.95 -19.43 -1.58
N PRO A 12 -18.54 -18.53 -0.77
CA PRO A 12 -19.28 -17.38 -1.29
C PRO A 12 -18.33 -16.42 -2.02
N ILE A 13 -18.76 -15.95 -3.20
CA ILE A 13 -17.98 -15.07 -4.09
C ILE A 13 -17.46 -13.82 -3.36
N ASP A 14 -18.26 -13.23 -2.47
CA ASP A 14 -17.88 -12.05 -1.69
C ASP A 14 -16.62 -12.26 -0.84
N ARG A 15 -16.44 -13.47 -0.30
CA ARG A 15 -15.27 -13.81 0.51
C ARG A 15 -14.01 -13.90 -0.36
N ALA A 16 -14.12 -14.46 -1.56
CA ALA A 16 -13.03 -14.50 -2.52
C ALA A 16 -12.61 -13.08 -2.95
N LEU A 17 -13.57 -12.20 -3.24
CA LEU A 17 -13.33 -10.80 -3.61
C LEU A 17 -12.64 -10.01 -2.47
N ARG A 18 -13.05 -10.20 -1.22
CA ARG A 18 -12.38 -9.56 -0.07
C ARG A 18 -10.92 -10.01 0.08
N ARG A 19 -10.64 -11.31 -0.11
CA ARG A 19 -9.26 -11.82 -0.10
C ARG A 19 -8.44 -11.24 -1.24
N MET A 20 -9.04 -11.08 -2.42
CA MET A 20 -8.41 -10.44 -3.59
C MET A 20 -8.02 -9.00 -3.29
N LYS A 21 -8.96 -8.22 -2.77
CA LYS A 21 -8.71 -6.85 -2.36
C LYS A 21 -7.57 -6.78 -1.32
N LYS A 22 -7.59 -7.65 -0.31
CA LYS A 22 -6.54 -7.66 0.72
C LYS A 22 -5.16 -8.02 0.16
N LYS A 23 -5.07 -8.95 -0.80
CA LYS A 23 -3.83 -9.34 -1.47
C LYS A 23 -3.30 -8.18 -2.35
N LEU A 24 -4.18 -7.51 -3.09
CA LEU A 24 -3.85 -6.30 -3.87
C LEU A 24 -3.31 -5.16 -3.01
N GLU A 25 -3.94 -4.90 -1.85
CA GLU A 25 -3.47 -3.88 -0.91
C GLU A 25 -2.13 -4.24 -0.27
N ARG A 26 -1.92 -5.51 0.09
CA ARG A 26 -0.65 -6.00 0.65
C ARG A 26 0.51 -5.81 -0.31
N GLU A 27 0.31 -6.13 -1.59
CA GLU A 27 1.32 -5.97 -2.63
C GLU A 27 1.48 -4.50 -3.08
N ASN A 28 0.66 -3.59 -2.55
CA ASN A 28 0.68 -2.15 -2.82
C ASN A 28 0.65 -1.80 -4.33
N ILE A 29 0.08 -2.67 -5.17
CA ILE A 29 0.12 -2.52 -6.63
C ILE A 29 -0.56 -1.22 -7.07
N ILE A 30 -1.72 -0.91 -6.50
CA ILE A 30 -2.48 0.30 -6.86
C ILE A 30 -1.69 1.56 -6.47
N LYS A 31 -1.08 1.57 -5.28
CA LYS A 31 -0.27 2.70 -4.81
C LYS A 31 1.01 2.85 -5.62
N GLY A 32 1.68 1.74 -5.94
CA GLY A 32 2.87 1.70 -6.77
C GLY A 32 2.60 2.17 -8.20
N ALA A 33 1.50 1.72 -8.80
CA ALA A 33 1.06 2.18 -10.13
C ALA A 33 0.80 3.69 -10.12
N ARG A 34 0.05 4.21 -9.13
CA ARG A 34 -0.20 5.65 -8.98
C ARG A 34 1.08 6.46 -8.80
N ALA A 35 2.02 5.97 -7.99
CA ALA A 35 3.29 6.65 -7.75
C ALA A 35 4.20 6.68 -9.00
N LYS A 36 4.06 5.69 -9.90
CA LYS A 36 4.84 5.57 -11.14
C LYS A 36 4.16 6.18 -12.37
N ARG A 37 2.96 6.78 -12.24
CA ARG A 37 2.24 7.38 -13.38
C ARG A 37 3.02 8.49 -14.06
N TYR A 38 3.84 9.22 -13.29
CA TYR A 38 4.63 10.34 -13.77
C TYR A 38 6.07 10.20 -13.28
N TYR A 39 6.99 10.80 -14.01
CA TYR A 39 8.37 10.92 -13.55
C TYR A 39 8.44 11.87 -12.34
N GLU A 40 9.01 11.40 -11.24
CA GLU A 40 9.33 12.21 -10.08
C GLU A 40 10.85 12.37 -10.01
N LYS A 41 11.33 13.61 -9.85
CA LYS A 41 12.77 13.86 -9.74
C LYS A 41 13.32 13.19 -8.48
N PRO A 42 14.58 12.69 -8.50
CA PRO A 42 15.16 12.01 -7.36
C PRO A 42 15.21 12.88 -6.08
N CYS A 43 15.39 14.20 -6.25
CA CYS A 43 15.36 15.16 -5.13
C CYS A 43 13.96 15.28 -4.50
N GLU A 44 12.90 15.28 -5.30
CA GLU A 44 11.52 15.36 -4.82
C GLU A 44 11.12 14.08 -4.07
N LYS A 45 11.54 12.93 -4.59
CA LYS A 45 11.35 11.63 -3.94
C LYS A 45 12.03 11.57 -2.56
N ARG A 46 13.24 12.13 -2.41
CA ARG A 46 13.94 12.25 -1.12
C ARG A 46 13.18 13.18 -0.17
N ARG A 47 12.83 14.38 -0.63
CA ARG A 47 12.08 15.38 0.16
C ARG A 47 10.74 14.84 0.66
N ARG A 48 10.01 14.07 -0.17
CA ARG A 48 8.74 13.43 0.23
C ARG A 48 8.96 12.42 1.35
N LYS A 49 9.99 11.59 1.26
CA LYS A 49 10.32 10.60 2.31
C LYS A 49 10.68 11.26 3.64
N GLU A 50 11.53 12.29 3.60
CA GLU A 50 11.95 13.04 4.78
C GLU A 50 10.76 13.69 5.50
N LYS A 51 9.85 14.33 4.75
CA LYS A 51 8.61 14.90 5.31
C LYS A 51 7.73 13.86 6.01
N VAL A 52 7.52 12.70 5.38
CA VAL A 52 6.72 11.61 5.97
C VAL A 52 7.37 11.07 7.23
N GLN A 53 8.70 10.92 7.25
CA GLN A 53 9.44 10.46 8.42
C GLN A 53 9.37 11.47 9.56
N ALA A 54 9.59 12.76 9.30
CA ALA A 54 9.50 13.82 10.28
C ALA A 54 8.10 13.88 10.92
N PHE A 55 7.04 13.80 10.10
CA PHE A 55 5.67 13.74 10.59
C PHE A 55 5.41 12.49 11.45
N THR A 56 5.91 11.33 11.01
CA THR A 56 5.77 10.08 11.76
C THR A 56 6.49 10.16 13.12
N GLN A 57 7.67 10.76 13.17
CA GLN A 57 8.43 10.97 14.40
C GLN A 57 7.71 11.95 15.35
N MET A 58 7.17 13.05 14.80
CA MET A 58 6.35 14.00 15.56
C MET A 58 5.16 13.30 16.22
N LEU A 59 4.41 12.49 15.46
CA LEU A 59 3.27 11.75 16.01
C LEU A 59 3.70 10.76 17.09
N ARG A 60 4.78 10.00 16.88
CA ARG A 60 5.31 9.07 17.89
C ARG A 60 5.66 9.79 19.19
N ARG A 61 6.31 10.96 19.10
CA ARG A 61 6.64 11.77 20.27
C ARG A 61 5.40 12.30 20.98
N ARG A 62 4.36 12.68 20.24
CA ARG A 62 3.11 13.21 20.80
C ARG A 62 2.30 12.16 21.57
N TYR A 63 2.31 10.90 21.13
CA TYR A 63 1.57 9.79 21.75
C TYR A 63 2.48 8.86 22.57
N ALA A 64 3.63 9.34 23.01
CA ALA A 64 4.58 8.57 23.82
C ALA A 64 4.25 8.60 25.32
N GLU A 65 3.33 9.46 25.74
CA GLU A 65 2.63 9.42 27.03
C GLU A 65 1.31 8.66 26.88
#